data_AF-A0A7Y3M7K0-F1
#
_entry.id   AF-A0A7Y3M7K0-F1
#
_cell.length_a   1.000
_cell.length_b   1.000
_cell.length_c   1.000
_cell.angle_alpha   90.00
_cell.angle_beta   90.00
_cell.angle_gamma   90.00
#
_symmetry.space_group_name_H-M   'P 1'
#
loop_
_entity.id
_entity.type
_entity.pdbx_description
1 polymer ?
#
loop_
_entity_poly.entity_id
_entity_poly.type
_entity_poly.pdbx_seq_one_letter_code
_entity_poly.pdbx_strand_id
1 'polypeptide(L)'
;GIERSNGTLTVAREIEGGANEIQELQSPCLIAVQTGLNQVRYASLKGIMAAKKKPLDTKSAADLGVADAVGSSAARISIEKIYAPPKGDGAELLTGSTDEIVQGLLGKIKELGLL
;
A
#
# COMPACT_ATOMS: atom_id res chain seq x y z
N GLY A 1 -6.80 -12.94 1.38
CA GLY A 1 -8.16 -13.13 1.95
C GLY A 1 -8.05 -13.32 3.45
N ILE A 2 -9.09 -12.95 4.22
CA ILE A 2 -9.08 -13.11 5.69
C ILE A 2 -10.38 -13.82 6.09
N GLU A 3 -10.25 -14.95 6.76
CA GLU A 3 -11.37 -15.75 7.27
C GLU A 3 -11.18 -15.99 8.76
N ARG A 4 -12.28 -16.00 9.53
CA ARG A 4 -12.25 -16.19 10.98
C ARG A 4 -13.07 -17.42 11.36
N SER A 5 -12.49 -18.31 12.14
CA SER A 5 -13.16 -19.50 12.68
C SER A 5 -12.68 -19.78 14.11
N ASN A 6 -13.61 -19.88 15.07
CA ASN A 6 -13.35 -20.35 16.43
C ASN A 6 -12.11 -19.76 17.14
N GLY A 7 -11.88 -18.45 17.01
CA GLY A 7 -10.74 -17.76 17.67
C GLY A 7 -9.45 -17.76 16.85
N THR A 8 -9.41 -18.49 15.75
CA THR A 8 -8.33 -18.48 14.76
C THR A 8 -8.72 -17.61 13.56
N LEU A 9 -7.72 -16.98 12.94
CA LEU A 9 -7.83 -16.30 11.65
C LEU A 9 -6.95 -17.01 10.62
N THR A 10 -7.51 -17.30 9.46
CA THR A 10 -6.78 -17.79 8.28
C THR A 10 -6.59 -16.62 7.33
N VAL A 11 -5.33 -16.29 7.04
CA VAL A 11 -4.94 -15.13 6.23
C VAL A 11 -4.13 -15.59 5.02
N ALA A 12 -4.56 -15.20 3.83
CA ALA A 12 -3.77 -15.32 2.61
C ALA A 12 -3.02 -14.01 2.37
N ARG A 13 -1.68 -14.07 2.42
CA ARG A 13 -0.76 -12.98 2.17
C ARG A 13 -0.10 -13.15 0.80
N GLU A 14 -0.19 -12.14 -0.03
CA GLU A 14 0.51 -12.11 -1.31
C GLU A 14 2.02 -11.92 -1.08
N ILE A 15 2.80 -12.73 -1.79
CA ILE A 15 4.26 -12.67 -1.83
C ILE A 15 4.72 -12.53 -3.29
N GLU A 16 6.02 -12.37 -3.50
CA GLU A 16 6.60 -12.16 -4.82
C GLU A 16 6.19 -13.27 -5.82
N GLY A 17 6.08 -12.90 -7.10
CA GLY A 17 5.71 -13.84 -8.17
C GLY A 17 4.23 -14.23 -8.21
N GLY A 18 3.34 -13.51 -7.53
CA GLY A 18 1.90 -13.78 -7.52
C GLY A 18 1.49 -15.01 -6.69
N ALA A 19 2.42 -15.52 -5.87
CA ALA A 19 2.13 -16.59 -4.95
C ALA A 19 1.42 -16.05 -3.70
N ASN A 20 0.64 -16.92 -3.06
CA ASN A 20 -0.03 -16.63 -1.79
C ASN A 20 0.48 -17.56 -0.70
N GLU A 21 0.89 -16.99 0.42
CA GLU A 21 1.19 -17.70 1.65
C GLU A 21 -0.07 -17.73 2.52
N ILE A 22 -0.47 -18.93 2.97
CA ILE A 22 -1.61 -19.11 3.88
C ILE A 22 -1.07 -19.26 5.30
N GLN A 23 -1.50 -18.39 6.21
CA GLN A 23 -1.12 -18.41 7.61
C GLN A 23 -2.35 -18.55 8.52
N GLU A 24 -2.23 -19.35 9.58
CA GLU A 24 -3.20 -19.41 10.67
C GLU A 24 -2.68 -18.67 11.90
N LEU A 25 -3.48 -17.74 12.42
CA LEU A 25 -3.12 -16.86 13.52
C LEU A 25 -4.15 -16.96 14.64
N GLN A 26 -3.68 -16.96 15.89
CA GLN A 26 -4.56 -16.93 17.05
C GLN A 26 -4.98 -15.49 17.38
N SER A 27 -6.26 -15.30 17.72
CA SER A 27 -6.77 -14.02 18.24
C SER A 27 -6.35 -13.82 19.71
N PRO A 28 -6.03 -12.59 20.17
CA PRO A 28 -6.03 -11.33 19.43
C PRO A 28 -4.75 -11.13 18.61
N CYS A 29 -4.89 -10.65 17.38
CA CYS A 29 -3.77 -10.31 16.51
C CYS A 29 -4.03 -9.01 15.76
N LEU A 30 -2.95 -8.40 15.24
CA LEU A 30 -3.00 -7.23 14.37
C LEU A 30 -2.73 -7.67 12.93
N ILE A 31 -3.55 -7.21 11.99
CA ILE A 31 -3.42 -7.51 10.57
C ILE A 31 -3.39 -6.19 9.80
N ALA A 32 -2.32 -5.98 9.02
CA ALA A 32 -2.27 -4.93 8.01
C ALA A 32 -2.82 -5.49 6.68
N VAL A 33 -3.63 -4.70 5.99
CA VAL A 33 -4.26 -5.10 4.73
C VAL A 33 -3.82 -4.19 3.58
N GLN A 34 -3.58 -4.78 2.42
CA GLN A 34 -3.28 -4.03 1.21
C GLN A 34 -4.57 -3.52 0.54
N THR A 35 -4.47 -2.36 -0.12
CA THR A 35 -5.53 -1.85 -0.99
C THR A 35 -5.86 -2.88 -2.08
N GLY A 36 -7.14 -3.17 -2.28
CA GLY A 36 -7.58 -4.16 -3.26
C GLY A 36 -7.84 -5.55 -2.69
N LEU A 37 -7.61 -5.78 -1.38
CA LEU A 37 -7.99 -7.03 -0.71
C LEU A 37 -9.48 -7.38 -0.90
N ASN A 38 -10.34 -6.37 -0.99
CA ASN A 38 -11.76 -6.51 -1.27
C ASN A 38 -12.28 -5.31 -2.08
N GLN A 39 -13.40 -5.51 -2.78
CA GLN A 39 -14.14 -4.41 -3.38
C GLN A 39 -14.94 -3.68 -2.29
N VAL A 40 -14.55 -2.44 -1.99
CA VAL A 40 -15.26 -1.60 -1.03
C VAL A 40 -16.62 -1.25 -1.61
N ARG A 41 -17.70 -1.65 -0.93
CA ARG A 41 -19.07 -1.34 -1.35
C ARG A 41 -19.32 0.17 -1.33
N TYR A 42 -20.16 0.64 -2.24
CA TYR A 42 -20.69 2.01 -2.17
C TYR A 42 -21.58 2.20 -0.94
N ALA A 43 -21.43 3.35 -0.28
CA ALA A 43 -22.30 3.72 0.82
C ALA A 43 -23.66 4.17 0.29
N SER A 44 -24.75 3.68 0.90
CA SER A 44 -26.09 4.16 0.59
C SER A 44 -26.34 5.53 1.21
N LEU A 45 -27.25 6.33 0.64
CA LEU A 45 -27.65 7.63 1.19
C LEU A 45 -28.09 7.51 2.67
N LYS A 46 -28.88 6.48 3.00
CA LYS A 46 -29.30 6.18 4.36
C LYS A 46 -28.09 5.87 5.27
N GLY A 47 -27.11 5.13 4.77
CA GLY A 47 -25.87 4.83 5.48
C GLY A 47 -25.05 6.07 5.78
N ILE A 48 -24.92 6.98 4.80
CA ILE A 48 -24.24 8.27 4.96
C ILE A 48 -24.93 9.12 6.03
N MET A 49 -26.27 9.24 5.96
CA MET A 49 -27.05 10.02 6.94
C MET A 49 -26.98 9.42 8.35
N ALA A 50 -26.98 8.09 8.47
CA ALA A 50 -26.83 7.42 9.75
C ALA A 50 -25.43 7.62 10.35
N ALA A 51 -24.38 7.53 9.54
CA ALA A 51 -23.01 7.79 9.97
C ALA A 51 -22.84 9.23 10.45
N LYS A 52 -23.38 10.21 9.71
CA LYS A 52 -23.32 11.64 10.08
C LYS A 52 -23.99 11.95 11.44
N LYS A 53 -25.03 11.20 11.81
CA LYS A 53 -25.74 11.39 13.09
C LYS A 53 -25.05 10.74 14.28
N LYS A 54 -24.12 9.80 14.07
CA LYS A 54 -23.41 9.16 15.18
C LYS A 54 -22.50 10.20 15.85
N PRO A 55 -22.52 10.30 17.20
CA PRO A 55 -21.60 11.16 17.90
C PRO A 55 -20.17 10.69 17.65
N LEU A 56 -19.28 11.65 17.36
CA LEU A 56 -17.87 11.39 17.19
C LEU A 56 -17.17 11.52 18.55
N ASP A 57 -16.76 10.40 19.13
CA ASP A 57 -15.94 10.39 20.34
C ASP A 57 -14.50 10.80 19.97
N THR A 58 -14.18 12.06 20.22
CA THR A 58 -12.87 12.64 19.90
C THR A 58 -11.98 12.56 21.12
N LYS A 59 -10.90 11.80 21.05
CA LYS A 59 -9.93 11.63 22.13
C LYS A 59 -8.60 12.29 21.79
N SER A 60 -8.03 13.00 22.74
CA SER A 60 -6.66 13.49 22.68
C SER A 60 -5.66 12.41 23.13
N ALA A 61 -4.38 12.63 22.87
CA ALA A 61 -3.31 11.77 23.40
C ALA A 61 -3.25 11.80 24.95
N ALA A 62 -3.65 12.91 25.56
CA ALA A 62 -3.71 13.06 27.01
C ALA A 62 -4.84 12.20 27.60
N ASP A 63 -6.00 12.13 26.95
CA ASP A 63 -7.12 11.26 27.37
C ASP A 63 -6.76 9.77 27.35
N LEU A 64 -5.71 9.40 26.60
CA LEU A 64 -5.17 8.05 26.48
C LEU A 64 -3.91 7.81 27.32
N GLY A 65 -3.40 8.82 28.03
CA GLY A 65 -2.19 8.72 28.86
C GLY A 65 -0.88 8.54 28.08
N VAL A 66 -0.84 8.91 26.79
CA VAL A 66 0.33 8.71 25.91
C VAL A 66 0.91 10.01 25.35
N ALA A 67 0.57 11.15 25.95
CA ALA A 67 0.96 12.47 25.46
C ALA A 67 2.48 12.61 25.27
N ASP A 68 3.29 12.07 26.18
CA ASP A 68 4.75 12.18 26.14
C ASP A 68 5.41 11.17 25.18
N ALA A 69 4.65 10.19 24.68
CA ALA A 69 5.15 9.11 23.83
C ALA A 69 4.84 9.31 22.33
N VAL A 70 4.19 10.42 21.96
CA VAL A 70 3.74 10.69 20.60
C VAL A 70 4.18 12.08 20.12
N GLY A 71 4.02 12.32 18.82
CA GLY A 71 4.39 13.59 18.19
C GLY A 71 5.89 13.70 17.87
N SER A 72 6.29 14.88 17.42
CA SER A 72 7.66 15.13 16.94
C SER A 72 8.72 14.99 18.03
N SER A 73 8.37 15.28 19.30
CA SER A 73 9.29 15.14 20.44
C SER A 73 9.66 13.70 20.75
N ALA A 74 8.80 12.74 20.43
CA ALA A 74 9.01 11.31 20.65
C ALA A 74 9.46 10.54 19.38
N ALA A 75 9.60 11.23 18.25
CA ALA A 75 9.99 10.62 16.98
C ALA A 75 11.45 10.17 17.01
N ARG A 76 11.71 8.93 16.59
CA ARG A 76 13.07 8.37 16.50
C ARG A 76 13.82 8.76 15.21
N ILE A 77 13.10 9.30 14.24
CA ILE A 77 13.60 9.63 12.90
C ILE A 77 13.16 11.06 12.58
N SER A 78 14.05 11.82 11.94
CA SER A 78 13.75 13.16 11.43
C SER A 78 13.91 13.20 9.91
N ILE A 79 13.05 13.98 9.24
CA ILE A 79 13.12 14.17 7.78
C ILE A 79 13.98 15.42 7.54
N GLU A 80 15.16 15.24 6.94
CA GLU A 80 16.08 16.35 6.67
C GLU A 80 15.72 17.13 5.40
N LYS A 81 15.35 16.41 4.34
CA LYS A 81 15.11 17.02 3.03
C LYS A 81 14.08 16.23 2.23
N ILE A 82 13.22 16.95 1.53
CA ILE A 82 12.28 16.42 0.53
C ILE A 82 12.57 17.16 -0.77
N TYR A 83 12.75 16.42 -1.86
CA TYR A 83 12.97 16.99 -3.19
C TYR A 83 12.31 16.10 -4.24
N ALA A 84 11.93 16.71 -5.37
CA ALA A 84 11.42 15.96 -6.51
C ALA A 84 12.58 15.22 -7.20
N PRO A 85 12.41 13.94 -7.58
CA PRO A 85 13.43 13.25 -8.37
C PRO A 85 13.65 13.99 -9.70
N PRO A 86 14.89 13.98 -10.23
CA PRO A 86 15.15 14.54 -11.55
C PRO A 86 14.26 13.84 -12.58
N LYS A 87 13.69 14.61 -13.52
CA LYS A 87 12.99 14.03 -14.67
C LYS A 87 14.03 13.30 -15.51
N GLY A 88 13.76 12.04 -15.86
CA GLY A 88 14.61 11.30 -16.80
C GLY A 88 14.60 11.93 -18.19
N ASP A 89 15.49 11.46 -19.06
CA ASP A 89 15.72 11.98 -20.42
C ASP A 89 14.56 11.75 -21.41
N GLY A 90 13.40 11.33 -20.91
CA GLY A 90 12.21 11.01 -21.70
C GLY A 90 12.24 9.58 -22.23
N ALA A 91 11.41 9.32 -23.23
CA ALA A 91 11.35 8.05 -23.95
C ALA A 91 11.81 8.26 -25.39
N GLU A 92 12.64 7.35 -25.89
CA GLU A 92 13.01 7.31 -27.30
C GLU A 92 11.93 6.53 -28.07
N LEU A 93 11.29 7.18 -29.04
CA LEU A 93 10.35 6.54 -29.97
C LEU A 93 11.14 5.97 -31.15
N LEU A 94 11.27 4.65 -31.20
CA LEU A 94 11.90 3.97 -32.33
C LEU A 94 10.98 4.00 -33.55
N THR A 95 11.49 4.45 -34.69
CA THR A 95 10.76 4.53 -35.96
C THR A 95 11.48 3.72 -37.04
N GLY A 96 10.74 3.04 -37.91
CA GLY A 96 11.31 2.26 -39.01
C GLY A 96 10.48 1.03 -39.33
N SER A 97 11.11 0.09 -40.03
CA SER A 97 10.55 -1.25 -40.24
C SER A 97 10.55 -2.06 -38.95
N THR A 98 9.74 -3.12 -38.89
CA THR A 98 9.62 -3.99 -37.71
C THR A 98 10.98 -4.53 -37.26
N ASP A 99 11.83 -4.95 -38.20
CA ASP A 99 13.14 -5.54 -37.90
C ASP A 99 14.11 -4.52 -37.27
N GLU A 100 14.11 -3.28 -37.73
CA GLU A 100 14.95 -2.19 -37.20
C GLU A 100 14.53 -1.81 -35.78
N ILE A 101 13.22 -1.75 -35.52
CA ILE A 101 12.68 -1.45 -34.20
C ILE A 101 13.06 -2.55 -33.20
N VAL A 102 12.97 -3.83 -33.60
CA VAL A 102 13.34 -4.97 -32.74
C VAL A 102 14.83 -4.94 -32.40
N GLN A 103 15.70 -4.66 -33.37
CA GLN A 103 17.15 -4.55 -33.13
C GLN A 103 17.48 -3.38 -32.20
N GLY A 104 16.88 -2.21 -32.41
CA GLY A 104 17.05 -1.03 -31.55
C GLY A 104 16.60 -1.28 -30.12
N LEU A 105 15.44 -1.93 -29.95
CA LEU A 105 14.91 -2.30 -28.64
C LEU A 105 15.84 -3.28 -27.91
N LEU A 106 16.28 -4.35 -28.58
CA LEU A 106 17.21 -5.33 -27.99
C LEU A 106 18.54 -4.70 -27.60
N GLY A 107 19.05 -3.77 -28.40
CA GLY A 107 20.25 -2.99 -28.09
C GLY A 107 20.08 -2.17 -26.82
N LYS A 108 18.98 -1.42 -26.70
CA LYS A 108 18.69 -0.58 -25.53
C LYS A 108 18.47 -1.37 -24.25
N ILE A 109 17.78 -2.51 -24.32
CA ILE A 109 17.56 -3.35 -23.13
C ILE A 109 18.89 -3.92 -22.61
N LYS A 110 19.81 -4.32 -23.50
CA LYS A 110 21.16 -4.76 -23.12
C LYS A 110 22.00 -3.63 -22.52
N GLU A 111 21.95 -2.43 -23.10
CA GLU A 111 22.66 -1.25 -22.59
C GLU A 111 22.20 -0.89 -21.16
N LEU A 112 20.91 -1.03 -20.89
CA LEU A 112 20.31 -0.75 -19.59
C LEU A 112 20.48 -1.88 -18.55
N GLY A 113 21.06 -3.02 -18.94
CA GLY A 113 21.25 -4.18 -18.04
C GLY A 113 19.93 -4.80 -17.54
N LEU A 114 18.86 -4.67 -18.34
CA LEU A 114 17.53 -5.20 -18.03
C LEU A 114 17.30 -6.60 -18.63
N LEU A 115 18.34 -7.18 -19.25
CA LEU A 115 18.43 -8.54 -19.80
C LEU A 115 19.62 -9.28 -19.19
#